data_AF-A0A847VYB7-F1
#
_entry.id   AF-A0A847VYB7-F1
#
_cell.length_a   1.000
_cell.length_b   1.000
_cell.length_c   1.000
_cell.angle_alpha   90.00
_cell.angle_beta   90.00
_cell.angle_gamma   90.00
#
_symmetry.space_group_name_H-M   'P 1'
#
loop_
_entity.id
_entity.type
_entity.pdbx_description
1 polymer ?
#
loop_
_entity_poly.entity_id
_entity_poly.type
_entity_poly.pdbx_seq_one_letter_code
_entity_poly.pdbx_strand_id
1 'polypeptide(L)'
;MSNNILTPNEAAAKFEDIINNQFKRIEKMKSSADFVDYSSVDTIVIGICGGDGIGPAITAESERVLKAILSDEVSKGKIVFKEIDGLTLENRLSCMKPIPDDVLAELKSCHVILKGPTTTPDASAGTPNIESANVAMRRELDLFANVRPVGIPSEGIDWTFFRENTEGAYAVGSLG
;
A
#
# COMPACT_ATOMS: atom_id res chain seq x y z
N MET A 1 -32.14 -2.01 15.48
CA MET A 1 -31.20 -1.51 14.45
C MET A 1 -31.78 -0.21 13.91
N SER A 2 -31.25 0.93 14.31
CA SER A 2 -31.70 2.22 13.77
C SER A 2 -31.18 2.33 12.34
N ASN A 3 -32.09 2.35 11.37
CA ASN A 3 -31.74 2.72 10.00
C ASN A 3 -31.36 4.20 10.02
N ASN A 4 -30.05 4.48 10.05
CA ASN A 4 -29.50 5.82 10.02
C ASN A 4 -29.61 6.36 8.58
N ILE A 5 -30.84 6.64 8.15
CA ILE A 5 -31.12 7.19 6.83
C ILE A 5 -30.77 8.67 6.89
N LEU A 6 -29.69 9.04 6.20
CA LEU A 6 -29.27 10.42 6.05
C LEU A 6 -30.39 11.22 5.37
N THR A 7 -30.67 12.41 5.87
CA THR A 7 -31.49 13.38 5.15
C THR A 7 -30.77 13.81 3.86
N PRO A 8 -31.49 14.35 2.84
CA PRO A 8 -30.85 14.84 1.63
C PRO A 8 -29.73 15.86 1.89
N ASN A 9 -29.88 16.73 2.91
CA ASN A 9 -28.88 17.72 3.26
C ASN A 9 -27.63 17.10 3.92
N GLU A 10 -27.82 16.12 4.81
CA GLU A 10 -26.70 15.38 5.42
C GLU A 10 -25.95 14.52 4.39
N ALA A 11 -26.69 13.92 3.44
CA ALA A 11 -26.09 13.19 2.33
C ALA A 11 -25.28 14.12 1.41
N ALA A 12 -25.83 15.30 1.09
CA ALA A 12 -25.14 16.30 0.28
C ALA A 12 -23.85 16.80 0.97
N ALA A 13 -23.91 17.13 2.27
CA ALA A 13 -22.75 17.56 3.04
C ALA A 13 -21.66 16.47 3.10
N LYS A 14 -22.05 15.21 3.33
CA LYS A 14 -21.10 14.09 3.31
C LYS A 14 -20.45 13.90 1.93
N PHE A 15 -21.23 14.05 0.87
CA PHE A 15 -20.72 13.97 -0.50
C PHE A 15 -19.76 15.13 -0.82
N GLU A 16 -20.10 16.34 -0.39
CA GLU A 16 -19.24 17.52 -0.51
C GLU A 16 -17.88 17.31 0.18
N ASP A 17 -17.88 16.77 1.40
CA ASP A 17 -16.65 16.43 2.12
C ASP A 17 -15.79 15.41 1.36
N ILE A 18 -16.41 14.37 0.79
CA ILE A 18 -15.70 13.37 -0.02
C ILE A 18 -15.03 14.05 -1.22
N ILE A 19 -15.77 14.88 -1.97
CA ILE A 19 -15.27 15.58 -3.15
C ILE A 19 -14.14 16.56 -2.79
N ASN A 20 -14.30 17.34 -1.72
CA ASN A 20 -13.27 18.27 -1.25
C ASN A 20 -11.98 17.54 -0.85
N ASN A 21 -12.10 16.36 -0.24
CA ASN A 21 -10.93 15.53 0.09
C ASN A 21 -10.25 14.96 -1.16
N GLN A 22 -10.99 14.58 -2.21
CA GLN A 22 -10.40 14.18 -3.49
C GLN A 22 -9.67 15.35 -4.17
N PHE A 23 -10.23 16.56 -4.14
CA PHE A 23 -9.54 17.74 -4.69
C PHE A 23 -8.23 18.04 -3.97
N LYS A 24 -8.22 18.05 -2.63
CA LYS A 24 -6.99 18.23 -1.84
C LYS A 24 -5.94 17.19 -2.18
N ARG A 25 -6.36 15.94 -2.42
CA ARG A 25 -5.47 14.86 -2.84
C ARG A 25 -4.87 15.14 -4.21
N ILE A 26 -5.69 15.51 -5.20
CA ILE A 26 -5.22 15.85 -6.55
C ILE A 26 -4.24 17.02 -6.51
N GLU A 27 -4.52 18.06 -5.71
CA GLU A 27 -3.58 19.19 -5.55
C GLU A 27 -2.26 18.73 -4.95
N LYS A 28 -2.30 17.86 -3.93
CA LYS A 28 -1.11 17.28 -3.33
C LYS A 28 -0.30 16.48 -4.35
N MET A 29 -0.96 15.66 -5.19
CA MET A 29 -0.32 14.88 -6.27
C MET A 29 0.32 15.77 -7.33
N LYS A 30 -0.31 16.89 -7.67
CA LYS A 30 0.26 17.89 -8.61
C LYS A 30 1.45 18.65 -8.01
N SER A 31 1.50 18.76 -6.68
CA SER A 31 2.57 19.44 -5.95
C SER A 31 3.74 18.53 -5.55
N SER A 32 3.55 17.20 -5.57
CA SER A 32 4.64 16.25 -5.34
C SER A 32 5.67 16.31 -6.46
N ALA A 33 6.94 16.09 -6.10
CA ALA A 33 8.05 16.09 -7.04
C ALA A 33 7.86 15.06 -8.16
N ASP A 34 8.53 15.31 -9.29
CA ASP A 34 8.59 14.40 -10.43
C ASP A 34 9.00 12.97 -10.00
N PHE A 35 8.70 11.99 -10.85
CA PHE A 35 9.08 10.60 -10.64
C PHE A 35 10.55 10.45 -10.23
N VAL A 36 10.80 9.61 -9.24
CA VAL A 36 12.16 9.31 -8.79
C VAL A 36 12.93 8.66 -9.93
N ASP A 37 13.99 9.33 -10.40
CA ASP A 37 14.96 8.71 -11.30
C ASP A 37 15.88 7.79 -10.50
N TYR A 38 15.55 6.51 -10.45
CA TYR A 38 16.34 5.51 -9.73
C TYR A 38 17.78 5.37 -10.26
N SER A 39 18.09 5.86 -11.46
CA SER A 39 19.46 5.86 -11.98
C SER A 39 20.36 6.86 -11.25
N SER A 40 19.79 7.99 -10.79
CA SER A 40 20.50 9.06 -10.09
C SER A 40 20.49 8.96 -8.57
N VAL A 41 19.74 8.02 -7.99
CA VAL A 41 19.66 7.83 -6.53
C VAL A 41 20.91 7.13 -6.01
N ASP A 42 21.72 7.76 -5.14
CA ASP A 42 22.96 7.18 -4.61
C ASP A 42 22.75 5.84 -3.90
N THR A 43 21.73 5.76 -3.05
CA THR A 43 21.37 4.53 -2.32
C THR A 43 19.86 4.31 -2.34
N ILE A 44 19.46 3.17 -2.90
CA ILE A 44 18.08 2.72 -2.94
C ILE A 44 17.79 1.93 -1.67
N VAL A 45 16.82 2.41 -0.91
CA VAL A 45 16.34 1.74 0.31
C VAL A 45 15.15 0.85 -0.02
N ILE A 46 15.32 -0.46 0.19
CA ILE A 46 14.28 -1.48 0.04
C ILE A 46 13.73 -1.83 1.43
N GLY A 47 12.50 -1.40 1.70
CA GLY A 47 11.76 -1.76 2.90
C GLY A 47 11.25 -3.20 2.82
N ILE A 48 11.48 -4.00 3.85
CA ILE A 48 11.02 -5.39 3.96
C ILE A 48 9.96 -5.45 5.06
N CYS A 49 8.72 -5.78 4.69
CA CYS A 49 7.59 -5.80 5.62
C CYS A 49 6.85 -7.13 5.54
N GLY A 50 6.93 -7.94 6.61
CA GLY A 50 6.44 -9.32 6.62
C GLY A 50 4.91 -9.46 6.55
N GLY A 51 4.16 -8.52 7.12
CA GLY A 51 2.70 -8.60 7.19
C GLY A 51 2.20 -9.72 8.12
N ASP A 52 1.10 -10.38 7.73
CA ASP A 52 0.32 -11.29 8.57
C ASP A 52 0.39 -12.75 8.10
N GLY A 53 0.07 -13.68 9.00
CA GLY A 53 -0.11 -15.11 8.69
C GLY A 53 1.16 -15.75 8.14
N ILE A 54 1.11 -16.30 6.93
CA ILE A 54 2.29 -16.86 6.24
C ILE A 54 3.29 -15.79 5.79
N GLY A 55 2.92 -14.51 5.87
CA GLY A 55 3.65 -13.40 5.29
C GLY A 55 5.10 -13.26 5.73
N PRO A 56 5.43 -13.29 7.03
CA PRO A 56 6.82 -13.22 7.49
C PRO A 56 7.70 -14.32 6.89
N ALA A 57 7.19 -15.56 6.82
CA ALA A 57 7.94 -16.69 6.26
C ALA A 57 8.23 -16.50 4.77
N ILE A 58 7.22 -16.19 3.95
CA ILE A 58 7.44 -16.01 2.50
C ILE A 58 8.24 -14.76 2.17
N THR A 59 8.13 -13.71 3.00
CA THR A 59 8.88 -12.47 2.82
C THR A 59 10.35 -12.68 3.13
N ALA A 60 10.70 -13.41 4.19
CA ALA A 60 12.08 -13.76 4.51
C ALA A 60 12.75 -14.59 3.41
N GLU A 61 12.02 -15.55 2.83
CA GLU A 61 12.51 -16.35 1.70
C GLU A 61 12.71 -15.49 0.44
N SER A 62 11.78 -14.58 0.17
CA SER A 62 11.87 -13.64 -0.96
C SER A 62 13.04 -12.67 -0.79
N GLU A 63 13.24 -12.15 0.42
CA GLU A 63 14.36 -11.30 0.77
C GLU A 63 15.70 -12.02 0.60
N ARG A 64 15.80 -13.29 1.01
CA ARG A 64 17.03 -14.08 0.82
C ARG A 64 17.41 -14.19 -0.66
N VAL A 65 16.43 -14.51 -1.52
CA VAL A 65 16.65 -14.59 -2.97
C VAL A 65 17.03 -13.22 -3.53
N LEU A 66 16.33 -12.16 -3.11
CA LEU A 66 16.58 -10.81 -3.57
C LEU A 66 17.99 -10.31 -3.18
N LYS A 67 18.44 -10.59 -1.95
CA LYS A 67 19.80 -10.31 -1.48
C LYS A 67 20.87 -11.06 -2.29
N ALA A 68 20.59 -12.29 -2.69
CA ALA A 68 21.51 -13.07 -3.52
C ALA A 68 21.61 -12.51 -4.95
N ILE A 69 20.48 -12.11 -5.55
CA ILE A 69 20.46 -11.52 -6.90
C ILE A 69 21.10 -10.13 -6.91
N LEU A 70 20.94 -9.35 -5.84
CA LEU A 70 21.41 -7.97 -5.72
C LEU A 70 22.72 -7.84 -4.94
N SER A 71 23.45 -8.94 -4.72
CA SER A 71 24.65 -8.97 -3.87
C SER A 71 25.69 -7.92 -4.25
N ASP A 72 25.89 -7.72 -5.55
CA ASP A 72 26.87 -6.78 -6.08
C ASP A 72 26.48 -5.34 -5.75
N GLU A 73 25.21 -4.98 -5.93
CA GLU A 73 24.70 -3.64 -5.65
C GLU A 73 24.64 -3.35 -4.15
N VAL A 74 24.39 -4.37 -3.33
CA VAL A 74 24.52 -4.28 -1.86
C VAL A 74 25.98 -4.01 -1.48
N SER A 75 26.93 -4.74 -2.07
CA SER A 75 28.36 -4.58 -1.77
C SER A 75 28.90 -3.19 -2.14
N LYS A 76 28.34 -2.57 -3.19
CA LYS A 76 28.64 -1.21 -3.63
C LYS A 76 27.94 -0.13 -2.79
N GLY A 77 27.06 -0.50 -1.86
CA GLY A 77 26.24 0.45 -1.09
C GLY A 77 25.12 1.11 -1.89
N LYS A 78 24.85 0.64 -3.12
CA LYS A 78 23.77 1.15 -3.98
C LYS A 78 22.40 0.69 -3.47
N ILE A 79 22.34 -0.45 -2.78
CA ILE A 79 21.10 -1.00 -2.20
C ILE A 79 21.27 -1.28 -0.72
N VAL A 80 20.31 -0.82 0.08
CA VAL A 80 20.21 -1.11 1.50
C VAL A 80 18.84 -1.71 1.80
N PHE A 81 18.84 -2.81 2.55
CA PHE A 81 17.63 -3.42 3.07
C PHE A 81 17.29 -2.83 4.43
N LYS A 82 16.03 -2.43 4.61
CA LYS A 82 15.50 -1.92 5.87
C LYS A 82 14.32 -2.78 6.30
N GLU A 83 14.41 -3.43 7.44
CA GLU A 83 13.29 -4.15 8.03
C GLU A 83 12.24 -3.16 8.56
N ILE A 84 10.96 -3.43 8.30
CA ILE A 84 9.82 -2.63 8.75
C ILE A 84 8.83 -3.59 9.41
N ASP A 85 8.68 -3.47 10.72
CA ASP A 85 7.70 -4.22 11.50
C ASP A 85 6.44 -3.36 11.78
N GLY A 86 5.45 -3.93 12.46
CA GLY A 86 4.28 -3.20 12.95
C GLY A 86 3.12 -3.08 11.97
N LEU A 87 3.22 -3.60 10.74
CA LEU A 87 2.10 -3.70 9.79
C LEU A 87 1.16 -4.88 10.09
N THR A 88 1.30 -5.52 11.25
CA THR A 88 0.47 -6.65 11.66
C THR A 88 -0.96 -6.22 11.95
N LEU A 89 -1.91 -7.15 11.77
CA LEU A 89 -3.30 -6.94 12.12
C LEU A 89 -3.46 -6.54 13.59
N GLU A 90 -2.73 -7.17 14.50
CA GLU A 90 -2.76 -6.86 15.93
C GLU A 90 -2.42 -5.39 16.22
N ASN A 91 -1.32 -4.89 15.65
CA ASN A 91 -0.89 -3.51 15.86
C ASN A 91 -1.83 -2.51 15.19
N ARG A 92 -2.34 -2.84 14.01
CA ARG A 92 -3.34 -2.03 13.31
C ARG A 92 -4.64 -1.91 14.11
N LEU A 93 -5.08 -3.00 14.74
CA LEU A 93 -6.27 -3.02 15.60
C LEU A 93 -6.03 -2.28 16.92
N SER A 94 -4.86 -2.41 17.54
CA SER A 94 -4.52 -1.69 18.78
C SER A 94 -4.49 -0.17 18.56
N CYS A 95 -4.00 0.28 17.40
CA CYS A 95 -3.99 1.68 17.01
C CYS A 95 -5.31 2.16 16.37
N MET A 96 -6.26 1.25 16.09
CA MET A 96 -7.49 1.53 15.34
C MET A 96 -7.23 2.25 14.01
N LYS A 97 -6.15 1.86 13.31
CA LYS A 97 -5.71 2.47 12.05
C LYS A 97 -5.40 1.40 11.00
N PRO A 98 -5.64 1.68 9.71
CA PRO A 98 -5.26 0.75 8.66
C PRO A 98 -3.76 0.54 8.56
N ILE A 99 -2.97 1.57 8.89
CA ILE A 99 -1.51 1.55 9.03
C ILE A 99 -1.17 2.48 10.20
N PRO A 100 -0.44 2.03 11.24
CA PRO A 100 0.06 2.90 12.30
C PRO A 100 0.97 4.01 11.75
N ASP A 101 1.00 5.18 12.39
CA ASP A 101 1.65 6.38 11.83
C ASP A 101 3.19 6.23 11.74
N ASP A 102 3.78 5.59 12.74
CA ASP A 102 5.20 5.24 12.81
C ASP A 102 5.58 4.29 11.66
N VAL A 103 4.80 3.23 11.46
CA VAL A 103 4.98 2.28 10.36
C VAL A 103 4.82 2.99 9.00
N LEU A 104 3.85 3.89 8.87
CA LEU A 104 3.65 4.65 7.65
C LEU A 104 4.84 5.59 7.35
N ALA A 105 5.42 6.22 8.38
CA ALA A 105 6.62 7.03 8.23
C ALA A 105 7.80 6.19 7.74
N GLU A 106 7.96 4.98 8.26
CA GLU A 106 8.99 4.04 7.79
C GLU A 106 8.78 3.63 6.34
N LEU A 107 7.55 3.30 5.95
CA LEU A 107 7.22 2.96 4.56
C LEU A 107 7.54 4.13 3.61
N LYS A 108 7.18 5.37 4.00
CA LYS A 108 7.46 6.59 3.22
C LYS A 108 8.95 6.94 3.14
N SER A 109 9.77 6.41 4.05
CA SER A 109 11.24 6.58 4.01
C SER A 109 11.94 5.63 3.02
N CYS A 110 11.23 4.65 2.46
CA CYS A 110 11.77 3.67 1.53
C CYS A 110 11.41 4.00 0.08
N HIS A 111 12.30 3.65 -0.84
CA HIS A 111 12.08 3.86 -2.28
C HIS A 111 11.31 2.70 -2.92
N VAL A 112 11.47 1.51 -2.36
CA VAL A 112 10.83 0.26 -2.80
C VAL A 112 10.41 -0.50 -1.55
N ILE A 113 9.26 -1.17 -1.58
CA ILE A 113 8.77 -1.97 -0.46
C ILE A 113 8.45 -3.38 -0.95
N LEU A 114 9.11 -4.39 -0.37
CA LEU A 114 8.71 -5.79 -0.45
C LEU A 114 7.77 -6.08 0.72
N LYS A 115 6.51 -6.38 0.42
CA LYS A 115 5.45 -6.57 1.40
C LYS A 115 4.86 -7.97 1.30
N GLY A 116 4.73 -8.64 2.45
CA GLY A 116 3.92 -9.85 2.59
C GLY A 116 2.40 -9.60 2.65
N PRO A 117 1.57 -10.64 2.58
CA PRO A 117 0.13 -10.54 2.73
C PRO A 117 -0.26 -9.86 4.04
N THR A 118 -1.36 -9.10 4.02
CA THR A 118 -1.93 -8.47 5.22
C THR A 118 -3.41 -8.79 5.28
N THR A 119 -3.88 -9.18 6.46
CA THR A 119 -5.28 -9.55 6.67
C THR A 119 -6.14 -8.28 6.68
N THR A 120 -7.29 -8.35 6.00
CA THR A 120 -8.33 -7.32 6.12
C THR A 120 -9.37 -7.86 7.09
N PRO A 121 -9.57 -7.23 8.26
CA PRO A 121 -10.53 -7.72 9.23
C PRO A 121 -11.94 -7.65 8.66
N ASP A 122 -12.72 -8.69 8.92
CA ASP A 122 -14.13 -8.76 8.54
C ASP A 122 -15.00 -8.37 9.75
N ALA A 123 -15.89 -7.41 9.54
CA ALA A 123 -16.84 -6.96 10.55
C ALA A 123 -17.76 -8.10 11.04
N SER A 124 -18.01 -9.12 10.20
CA SER A 124 -18.80 -10.29 10.56
C SER A 124 -18.11 -11.20 11.59
N ALA A 125 -16.79 -11.08 11.75
CA ALA A 125 -15.97 -11.87 12.66
C ALA A 125 -15.81 -11.22 14.05
N GLY A 126 -16.58 -10.17 14.38
CA GLY A 126 -16.54 -9.49 15.69
C GLY A 126 -15.27 -8.67 15.94
N THR A 127 -14.46 -8.45 14.92
CA THR A 127 -13.26 -7.60 14.97
C THR A 127 -13.62 -6.18 14.53
N PRO A 128 -13.04 -5.11 15.12
CA PRO A 128 -13.26 -3.75 14.64
C PRO A 128 -12.97 -3.62 13.14
N ASN A 129 -13.93 -3.04 12.41
CA ASN A 129 -13.81 -2.85 10.98
C ASN A 129 -12.88 -1.67 10.68
N ILE A 130 -11.59 -1.96 10.48
CA ILE A 130 -10.61 -0.98 10.00
C ILE A 130 -10.40 -1.15 8.49
N GLU A 131 -10.05 -0.05 7.80
CA GLU A 131 -9.74 -0.08 6.37
C GLU A 131 -8.59 -1.07 6.08
N SER A 132 -8.61 -1.66 4.88
CA SER A 132 -7.55 -2.56 4.41
C SER A 132 -6.21 -1.83 4.34
N ALA A 133 -5.16 -2.40 4.94
CA ALA A 133 -3.79 -1.89 4.80
C ALA A 133 -3.36 -1.74 3.33
N ASN A 134 -3.82 -2.63 2.43
CA ASN A 134 -3.49 -2.55 1.01
C ASN A 134 -4.11 -1.32 0.35
N VAL A 135 -5.36 -0.97 0.71
CA VAL A 135 -6.05 0.22 0.19
C VAL A 135 -5.39 1.48 0.74
N ALA A 136 -5.17 1.54 2.05
CA ALA A 136 -4.50 2.65 2.69
C ALA A 136 -3.09 2.89 2.13
N MET A 137 -2.29 1.84 1.95
CA MET A 137 -0.93 1.94 1.41
C MET A 137 -0.90 2.53 0.00
N ARG A 138 -1.82 2.11 -0.88
CA ARG A 138 -1.92 2.65 -2.24
C ARG A 138 -2.27 4.13 -2.24
N ARG A 139 -3.17 4.55 -1.34
CA ARG A 139 -3.57 5.95 -1.21
C ARG A 139 -2.44 6.80 -0.62
N GLU A 140 -1.82 6.33 0.45
CA GLU A 140 -0.80 7.08 1.20
C GLU A 140 0.53 7.20 0.48
N LEU A 141 0.89 6.21 -0.35
CA LEU A 141 2.10 6.18 -1.16
C LEU A 141 1.85 6.56 -2.63
N ASP A 142 0.61 6.96 -2.95
CA ASP A 142 0.17 7.36 -4.29
C ASP A 142 0.51 6.34 -5.41
N LEU A 143 0.27 5.06 -5.13
CA LEU A 143 0.54 3.94 -6.05
C LEU A 143 -0.59 3.80 -7.08
N PHE A 144 -0.65 4.73 -8.03
CA PHE A 144 -1.70 4.82 -9.07
C PHE A 144 -1.73 3.65 -10.04
N ALA A 145 -0.60 3.00 -10.32
CA ALA A 145 -0.53 1.89 -11.26
C ALA A 145 -0.38 0.55 -10.53
N ASN A 146 -1.35 -0.36 -10.74
CA ASN A 146 -1.17 -1.77 -10.46
C ASN A 146 -0.70 -2.49 -11.73
N VAL A 147 0.54 -2.99 -11.69
CA VAL A 147 1.16 -3.74 -12.80
C VAL A 147 1.12 -5.23 -12.47
N ARG A 148 0.63 -6.06 -13.39
CA ARG A 148 0.56 -7.52 -13.22
C ARG A 148 1.13 -8.23 -14.46
N PRO A 149 2.40 -8.66 -14.44
CA PRO A 149 2.94 -9.53 -15.46
C PRO A 149 2.34 -10.95 -15.32
N VAL A 150 2.00 -11.57 -16.45
CA VAL A 150 1.47 -12.93 -16.56
C VAL A 150 2.18 -13.62 -17.71
N GLY A 151 2.97 -14.64 -17.39
CA GLY A 151 3.69 -15.45 -18.37
C GLY A 151 3.24 -16.91 -18.31
N ILE A 152 2.80 -17.46 -19.44
CA ILE A 152 2.55 -18.90 -19.64
C ILE A 152 3.29 -19.31 -20.92
N PRO A 153 4.60 -19.63 -20.84
CA PRO A 153 5.44 -19.87 -22.03
C PRO A 153 4.94 -21.03 -22.90
N SER A 154 4.35 -22.06 -22.30
CA SER A 154 3.77 -23.20 -23.02
C SER A 154 2.62 -22.82 -23.95
N GLU A 155 1.96 -21.69 -23.69
CA GLU A 155 0.86 -21.16 -24.48
C GLU A 155 1.26 -19.91 -25.28
N GLY A 156 2.54 -19.53 -25.25
CA GLY A 156 3.02 -18.31 -25.90
C GLY A 156 2.49 -17.01 -25.26
N ILE A 157 2.09 -17.06 -23.99
CA ILE A 157 1.54 -15.92 -23.26
C ILE A 157 2.66 -15.20 -22.54
N ASP A 158 2.82 -13.91 -22.86
CA ASP A 158 3.65 -12.94 -22.15
C ASP A 158 2.90 -11.60 -22.13
N TRP A 159 2.05 -11.42 -21.13
CA TRP A 159 1.16 -10.27 -21.02
C TRP A 159 1.48 -9.45 -19.77
N THR A 160 1.31 -8.14 -19.87
CA THR A 160 1.36 -7.24 -18.72
C THR A 160 0.07 -6.44 -18.64
N PHE A 161 -0.66 -6.62 -17.53
CA PHE A 161 -1.86 -5.84 -17.26
C PHE A 161 -1.48 -4.57 -16.48
N PHE A 162 -1.95 -3.43 -16.99
CA PHE A 162 -1.88 -2.15 -16.31
C PHE A 162 -3.27 -1.77 -15.86
N ARG A 163 -3.44 -1.57 -14.54
CA ARG A 163 -4.71 -1.19 -13.94
C ARG A 163 -4.52 0.07 -13.11
N GLU A 164 -5.34 1.08 -13.38
CA GLU A 164 -5.48 2.25 -12.52
C GLU A 164 -6.04 1.83 -11.15
N ASN A 165 -5.44 2.33 -10.08
CA ASN A 165 -5.56 1.78 -8.73
C ASN A 165 -5.88 2.84 -7.66
N THR A 166 -6.11 4.09 -8.08
CA THR A 166 -6.33 5.24 -7.20
C THR A 166 -7.69 5.91 -7.37
N GLU A 167 -8.41 5.64 -8.46
CA GLU A 167 -9.71 6.23 -8.79
C GLU A 167 -10.86 5.20 -8.84
N GLY A 168 -12.01 5.61 -9.35
CA GLY A 168 -13.23 4.80 -9.41
C GLY A 168 -13.81 4.48 -8.02
N ALA A 169 -14.36 3.28 -7.85
CA ALA A 169 -14.89 2.84 -6.55
C ALA A 169 -13.82 2.80 -5.43
N TYR A 170 -12.52 2.83 -5.77
CA TYR A 170 -11.44 2.89 -4.79
C TYR A 170 -11.19 4.32 -4.28
N ALA A 171 -11.67 5.35 -4.96
CA ALA A 171 -11.50 6.75 -4.55
C ALA A 171 -12.17 7.02 -3.19
N VAL A 172 -13.27 6.32 -2.90
CA VAL A 172 -14.05 6.48 -1.67
C VAL A 172 -13.66 5.50 -0.55
N GLY A 173 -12.84 4.48 -0.81
CA GLY A 173 -12.38 3.53 0.23
C GLY A 173 -13.55 2.93 1.02
N SER A 174 -13.51 3.02 2.35
CA SER A 174 -14.61 2.62 3.25
C SER A 174 -15.75 3.64 3.37
N LEU A 175 -15.68 4.77 2.66
CA LEU A 175 -16.69 5.84 2.67
C LEU A 175 -17.75 5.67 1.56
N GLY A 176 -17.56 4.69 0.67
CA GLY A 176 -18.49 4.33 -0.40
C GLY A 176 -19.69 3.51 0.06
#